data_AF-A0A0P1EKA8-F1
#
_entry.id   AF-A0A0P1EKA8-F1
#
_cell.length_a   1.000
_cell.length_b   1.000
_cell.length_c   1.000
_cell.angle_alpha   90.00
_cell.angle_beta   90.00
_cell.angle_gamma   90.00
#
_symmetry.space_group_name_H-M   'P 1'
#
loop_
_entity.id
_entity.type
_entity.pdbx_description
1 polymer ?
#
loop_
_entity_poly.entity_id
_entity_poly.type
_entity_poly.pdbx_seq_one_letter_code
_entity_poly.pdbx_strand_id
1 'polypeptide(L)'
;MHIGIQLADIVAHTCSTMLLETLGEVTKKVVLDMLGDSVYDGLKVELGFEMWAGIRYAFLAKNKQNPIDGFDLANVDVYPWGLFIDDSAGERISNAAMERFGENYLGCIH
;
A
#
# COMPACT_ATOMS: atom_id res chain seq x y z
N MET A 1 10.09 -24.92 0.15
CA MET A 1 9.86 -23.69 0.95
C MET A 1 9.91 -22.50 -0.02
N HIS A 2 8.78 -22.14 -0.65
CA HIS A 2 8.72 -21.11 -1.72
C HIS A 2 7.95 -19.85 -1.32
N ILE A 3 7.54 -19.73 -0.05
CA ILE A 3 6.75 -18.61 0.47
C ILE A 3 7.40 -17.25 0.21
N GLY A 4 8.73 -17.15 0.32
CA GLY A 4 9.44 -15.89 0.08
C GLY A 4 9.33 -15.38 -1.36
N ILE A 5 9.35 -16.28 -2.36
CA ILE A 5 9.22 -15.90 -3.78
C ILE A 5 7.78 -15.45 -4.07
N GLN A 6 6.79 -16.18 -3.55
CA GLN A 6 5.38 -15.82 -3.72
C GLN A 6 5.08 -14.47 -3.08
N LEU A 7 5.66 -14.19 -1.91
CA LEU A 7 5.53 -12.90 -1.25
C LEU A 7 6.20 -11.78 -2.05
N ALA A 8 7.42 -12.00 -2.55
CA ALA A 8 8.11 -11.01 -3.37
C ALA A 8 7.33 -10.68 -4.65
N ASP A 9 6.74 -11.68 -5.30
CA ASP A 9 5.90 -11.51 -6.48
C ASP A 9 4.63 -10.69 -6.18
N ILE A 10 3.94 -11.01 -5.08
CA ILE A 10 2.77 -10.25 -4.63
C ILE A 10 3.14 -8.78 -4.37
N VAL A 11 4.24 -8.52 -3.64
CA VAL A 11 4.69 -7.17 -3.35
C VAL A 11 5.07 -6.42 -4.64
N ALA A 12 5.83 -7.05 -5.54
CA ALA A 12 6.20 -6.45 -6.81
C ALA A 12 4.98 -6.11 -7.67
N HIS A 13 3.99 -7.01 -7.72
CA HIS A 13 2.75 -6.77 -8.45
C HIS A 13 1.97 -5.60 -7.87
N THR A 14 1.78 -5.55 -6.54
CA THR A 14 1.09 -4.43 -5.88
C THR A 14 1.81 -3.10 -6.08
N CYS A 15 3.14 -3.06 -5.90
CA CYS A 15 3.94 -1.86 -6.15
C CYS A 15 3.85 -1.42 -7.62
N SER A 16 3.85 -2.35 -8.57
CA SER A 16 3.68 -2.04 -10.00
C SER A 16 2.31 -1.44 -10.28
N THR A 17 1.22 -2.00 -9.74
CA THR A 17 -0.13 -1.43 -9.88
C THR A 17 -0.20 -0.02 -9.31
N MET A 18 0.31 0.19 -8.10
CA MET A 18 0.34 1.52 -7.47
C MET A 18 1.14 2.54 -8.31
N LEU A 19 2.28 2.13 -8.88
CA LEU A 19 3.09 3.01 -9.73
C LEU A 19 2.37 3.35 -11.04
N LEU A 20 1.75 2.36 -11.69
CA LEU A 20 0.96 2.58 -12.91
C LEU A 20 -0.23 3.53 -12.66
N GLU A 21 -0.85 3.42 -11.48
CA GLU A 21 -1.90 4.36 -11.05
C GLU A 21 -1.36 5.77 -10.85
N THR A 22 -0.24 5.93 -10.13
CA THR A 22 0.41 7.24 -9.95
C THR A 22 0.83 7.87 -11.28
N LEU A 23 1.26 7.06 -12.25
CA LEU A 23 1.59 7.51 -13.59
C LEU A 23 0.36 7.86 -14.45
N GLY A 24 -0.84 7.54 -14.01
CA GLY A 24 -2.11 7.74 -14.72
C GLY A 24 -2.39 6.69 -15.81
N GLU A 25 -1.61 5.61 -15.86
CA GLU A 25 -1.71 4.57 -16.90
C GLU A 25 -2.79 3.51 -16.55
N VAL A 26 -3.12 3.36 -15.28
CA VAL A 26 -4.23 2.52 -14.78
C VAL A 26 -5.10 3.35 -13.84
N THR A 27 -6.43 3.28 -13.98
CA THR A 27 -7.40 4.06 -13.18
C THR A 27 -8.56 3.20 -12.68
N LYS A 28 -8.29 1.90 -12.51
CA LYS A 28 -9.33 0.94 -12.14
C LYS A 28 -9.75 1.17 -10.70
N LYS A 29 -11.05 1.37 -10.51
CA LYS A 29 -11.69 1.44 -9.18
C LYS A 29 -12.42 0.17 -8.83
N VAL A 30 -12.43 -0.15 -7.54
CA VAL A 30 -13.18 -1.27 -6.96
C VAL A 30 -14.14 -0.76 -5.89
N VAL A 31 -15.24 -1.47 -5.69
CA VAL A 31 -16.20 -1.21 -4.61
C VAL A 31 -15.76 -2.04 -3.40
N LEU A 32 -15.64 -1.40 -2.24
CA LEU A 32 -15.35 -2.09 -0.99
C LEU A 32 -16.57 -2.87 -0.53
N ASP A 33 -16.37 -4.14 -0.21
CA ASP A 33 -17.38 -5.04 0.36
C ASP A 33 -16.97 -5.33 1.82
N MET A 34 -17.52 -4.54 2.74
CA MET A 34 -17.18 -4.57 4.16
C MET A 34 -18.42 -4.90 4.98
N LEU A 35 -18.23 -5.37 6.23
CA LEU A 35 -19.36 -5.59 7.13
C LEU A 35 -20.18 -4.29 7.27
N GLY A 36 -21.50 -4.39 7.17
CA GLY A 36 -22.45 -3.29 6.89
C GLY A 36 -22.51 -2.14 7.90
N ASP A 37 -21.69 -2.16 8.95
CA ASP A 37 -21.57 -1.09 9.95
C ASP A 37 -20.34 -0.20 9.68
N SER A 38 -19.50 -0.58 8.71
CA SER A 38 -18.30 0.17 8.33
C SER A 38 -18.67 1.41 7.52
N VAL A 39 -18.10 2.57 7.90
CA VAL A 39 -18.19 3.82 7.11
C VAL A 39 -17.55 3.71 5.72
N TYR A 40 -16.81 2.63 5.48
CA TYR A 40 -16.14 2.38 4.20
C TYR A 40 -16.91 1.45 3.26
N ASP A 41 -18.00 0.82 3.73
CA ASP A 41 -18.78 -0.10 2.90
C ASP A 41 -19.40 0.59 1.68
N GLY A 42 -19.32 -0.04 0.51
CA GLY A 42 -19.83 0.49 -0.75
C GLY A 42 -19.01 1.63 -1.38
N LEU A 43 -17.90 2.07 -0.74
CA LEU A 43 -17.04 3.12 -1.31
C LEU A 43 -16.29 2.62 -2.56
N LYS A 44 -16.10 3.51 -3.53
CA LYS A 44 -15.25 3.27 -4.70
C LYS A 44 -13.85 3.82 -4.46
N VAL A 45 -12.86 2.93 -4.41
CA VAL A 45 -11.46 3.28 -4.20
C VAL A 45 -10.59 2.80 -5.35
N GLU A 46 -9.39 3.36 -5.50
CA GLU A 46 -8.41 2.88 -6.50
C GLU A 46 -7.95 1.45 -6.16
N LEU A 47 -7.74 0.62 -7.19
CA LEU A 47 -7.36 -0.78 -7.01
C LEU A 47 -6.04 -0.94 -6.26
N GLY A 48 -5.03 -0.13 -6.55
CA GLY A 48 -3.73 -0.18 -5.89
C GLY A 48 -3.82 0.21 -4.41
N PHE A 49 -4.76 1.08 -4.04
CA PHE A 49 -5.07 1.36 -2.64
C PHE A 49 -5.63 0.11 -1.94
N GLU A 50 -6.63 -0.55 -2.52
CA GLU A 50 -7.25 -1.74 -1.93
C GLU A 50 -6.25 -2.90 -1.80
N MET A 51 -5.45 -3.15 -2.86
CA MET A 51 -4.42 -4.20 -2.83
C MET A 51 -3.39 -3.95 -1.73
N TRP A 52 -2.95 -2.70 -1.57
CA TRP A 52 -2.00 -2.32 -0.53
C TRP A 52 -2.61 -2.44 0.88
N ALA A 53 -3.85 -1.99 1.08
CA ALA A 53 -4.55 -2.10 2.36
C ALA A 53 -4.77 -3.57 2.76
N GLY A 54 -5.21 -4.41 1.81
CA GLY A 54 -5.43 -5.84 2.03
C GLY A 54 -4.16 -6.60 2.43
N ILE A 55 -3.04 -6.34 1.76
CA ILE A 55 -1.73 -6.92 2.14
C ILE A 55 -1.36 -6.48 3.56
N ARG A 56 -1.40 -5.17 3.84
CA ARG A 56 -1.05 -4.65 5.16
C ARG A 56 -1.90 -5.26 6.27
N TYR A 57 -3.21 -5.38 6.07
CA TYR A 57 -4.09 -6.04 7.03
C TYR A 57 -3.70 -7.51 7.23
N ALA A 58 -3.52 -8.27 6.15
CA ALA A 58 -3.15 -9.69 6.24
C ALA A 58 -1.83 -9.93 7.02
N PHE A 59 -0.86 -9.02 6.88
CA PHE A 59 0.43 -9.10 7.59
C PHE A 59 0.40 -8.56 9.03
N LEU A 60 -0.33 -7.47 9.27
CA LEU A 60 -0.24 -6.72 10.55
C LEU A 60 -1.40 -7.00 11.51
N ALA A 61 -2.58 -7.41 11.01
CA ALA A 61 -3.77 -7.60 11.85
C ALA A 61 -3.65 -8.78 12.83
N LYS A 62 -2.83 -9.79 12.52
CA LYS A 62 -2.62 -10.94 13.43
C LYS A 62 -1.79 -10.62 14.68
N ASN A 63 -1.08 -9.48 14.72
CA ASN A 63 -0.11 -9.18 15.78
C ASN A 63 -0.57 -8.10 16.78
N LYS A 64 -1.78 -7.53 16.68
CA LYS A 64 -2.26 -6.54 17.64
C LYS A 64 -3.23 -7.13 18.66
N GLN A 65 -2.82 -7.17 19.93
CA GLN A 65 -3.77 -6.92 21.02
C GLN A 65 -4.17 -5.45 20.94
N ASN A 66 -5.47 -5.15 21.01
CA ASN A 66 -6.01 -3.79 20.92
C ASN A 66 -5.25 -2.83 21.86
N PRO A 67 -4.60 -1.76 21.35
CA PRO A 67 -4.03 -0.75 22.22
C PRO A 67 -5.16 0.10 22.80
N ILE A 68 -5.10 0.28 24.12
CA ILE A 68 -5.88 1.27 24.85
C ILE A 68 -5.24 2.62 24.55
N ASP A 69 -5.96 3.47 23.82
CA ASP A 69 -5.69 4.90 23.57
C ASP A 69 -4.31 5.31 23.04
N GLY A 70 -4.31 5.92 21.85
CA GLY A 70 -3.16 6.65 21.31
C GLY A 70 -3.23 6.79 19.80
N PHE A 71 -3.92 7.84 19.33
CA PHE A 71 -3.94 8.21 17.91
C PHE A 71 -2.60 8.87 17.56
N ASP A 72 -1.62 8.05 17.19
CA ASP A 72 -0.39 8.53 16.55
C ASP A 72 -0.55 8.35 15.04
N LEU A 73 -0.32 9.41 14.26
CA LEU A 73 -0.40 9.35 12.81
C LEU A 73 0.67 8.37 12.32
N ALA A 74 0.22 7.20 11.86
CA ALA A 74 1.07 6.04 11.67
C ALA A 74 1.97 6.13 10.42
N ASN A 75 2.55 7.27 10.10
CA ASN A 75 3.52 7.43 9.01
C ASN A 75 4.91 6.97 9.47
N VAL A 76 5.63 6.22 8.63
CA VAL A 76 7.05 5.91 8.80
C VAL A 76 7.82 6.32 7.55
N ASP A 77 8.99 6.94 7.74
CA ASP A 77 9.92 7.24 6.65
C ASP A 77 10.53 5.93 6.13
N VAL A 78 10.44 5.71 4.82
CA VAL A 78 10.93 4.48 4.18
C VAL A 78 12.24 4.74 3.45
N TYR A 79 12.55 5.99 3.12
CA TYR A 79 13.82 6.37 2.53
C TYR A 79 14.90 6.66 3.60
N PRO A 80 16.18 6.26 3.42
CA PRO A 80 16.76 5.54 2.27
C PRO A 80 16.76 4.00 2.36
N TRP A 81 16.25 3.40 3.43
CA TRP A 81 16.51 1.96 3.69
C TRP A 81 15.49 0.98 3.10
N GLY A 82 14.30 1.46 2.72
CA GLY A 82 13.20 0.64 2.19
C GLY A 82 12.76 0.99 0.77
N LEU A 83 13.40 1.98 0.13
CA LEU A 83 13.19 2.33 -1.28
C LEU A 83 14.55 2.52 -1.97
N PHE A 84 14.82 1.69 -2.98
CA PHE A 84 15.97 1.85 -3.88
C PHE A 84 15.45 2.18 -5.28
N ILE A 85 15.97 3.26 -5.87
CA ILE A 85 15.71 3.67 -7.25
C ILE A 85 17.06 3.65 -7.96
N ASP A 86 17.14 2.88 -9.05
CA ASP A 86 18.36 2.76 -9.86
C ASP A 86 18.61 4.04 -10.67
N ASP A 87 19.87 4.43 -10.84
CA ASP A 87 20.27 5.65 -11.56
C ASP A 87 19.85 5.64 -13.04
N SER A 88 19.58 4.45 -13.62
CA SER A 88 19.07 4.32 -14.98
C SER A 88 17.56 4.62 -15.11
N ALA A 89 16.83 4.75 -14.00
CA ALA A 89 15.41 5.09 -14.04
C ALA A 89 15.20 6.53 -14.53
N GLY A 90 14.31 6.70 -15.52
CA GLY A 90 13.99 8.02 -16.05
C GLY A 90 13.37 8.93 -14.99
N GLU A 91 13.63 10.24 -15.07
CA GLU A 91 13.23 11.24 -14.08
C GLU A 91 11.75 11.17 -13.69
N ARG A 92 10.85 11.02 -14.67
CA ARG A 92 9.41 10.86 -14.43
C ARG A 92 9.09 9.67 -13.52
N ILE A 93 9.76 8.54 -13.73
CA ILE A 93 9.54 7.31 -12.96
C ILE A 93 10.13 7.45 -11.56
N SER A 94 11.35 7.98 -11.46
CA SER A 94 12.04 8.19 -10.19
C SER A 94 11.26 9.13 -9.27
N ASN A 95 10.75 10.25 -9.80
CA ASN A 95 9.94 11.21 -9.04
C ASN A 95 8.61 10.59 -8.57
N ALA A 96 7.92 9.87 -9.46
CA ALA A 96 6.67 9.19 -9.11
C ALA A 96 6.88 8.09 -8.05
N ALA A 97 7.98 7.33 -8.15
CA ALA A 97 8.33 6.32 -7.14
C ALA A 97 8.65 6.96 -5.79
N MET A 98 9.37 8.08 -5.77
CA MET A 98 9.68 8.81 -4.53
C MET A 98 8.42 9.37 -3.87
N GLU A 99 7.55 10.03 -4.63
CA GLU A 99 6.28 10.57 -4.11
C GLU A 99 5.39 9.46 -3.57
N ARG A 100 5.34 8.31 -4.25
CA ARG A 100 4.42 7.22 -3.87
C ARG A 100 4.92 6.35 -2.72
N PHE A 101 6.24 6.12 -2.64
CA PHE A 101 6.86 5.12 -1.76
C PHE A 101 7.90 5.70 -0.78
N GLY A 102 8.23 6.99 -0.86
CA GLY A 102 9.21 7.63 0.04
C GLY A 102 8.74 7.70 1.50
N GLU A 103 7.42 7.81 1.69
CA GLU A 103 6.76 7.81 3.00
C GLU A 103 5.65 6.75 3.01
N ASN A 104 5.48 6.03 4.11
CA ASN A 104 4.46 4.98 4.23
C ASN A 104 3.50 5.27 5.39
N TYR A 105 2.27 5.60 5.04
CA TYR A 105 1.18 5.73 5.99
C TYR A 105 0.64 4.37 6.40
N LEU A 106 0.80 3.99 7.65
CA LEU A 106 0.26 2.77 8.22
C LEU A 106 -1.23 2.90 8.64
N GLY A 107 -2.01 3.78 8.00
CA GLY A 107 -3.36 4.19 8.38
C GLY A 107 -4.38 3.13 8.88
N CYS A 108 -5.44 3.63 9.51
CA CYS A 108 -6.51 2.92 10.21
C CYS A 108 -7.59 2.31 9.30
N ILE A 109 -7.20 1.58 8.27
CA ILE A 109 -8.14 1.06 7.26
C ILE A 109 -7.99 -0.46 7.24
N HIS A 110 -9.07 -1.10 7.72
CA HIS A 110 -9.22 -2.49 8.19
C HIS A 110 -8.82 -2.75 9.65
#